data_AF-A0A974BGD6-F1
#
_entry.id   AF-A0A974BGD6-F1
#
_cell.length_a   1.000
_cell.length_b   1.000
_cell.length_c   1.000
_cell.angle_alpha   90.00
_cell.angle_beta   90.00
_cell.angle_gamma   90.00
#
_symmetry.space_group_name_H-M   'P 1'
#
loop_
_entity.id
_entity.type
_entity.pdbx_description
1 polymer ?
#
loop_
_entity_poly.entity_id
_entity_poly.type
_entity_poly.pdbx_seq_one_letter_code
_entity_poly.pdbx_strand_id
1 'polypeptide(L)'
;MINEINSVNPSIAPNNKTVDNSKTKDIKKEVNSVKNNRKYDSIEINKLITDNEKRIDDFKEMIRKMIAKQGEKSNLTLFGKNLNVTVEDSQKAAEAIAEGGEYSVDAVATRIMDMAKSLAGGDKSKISLLRDAVKKGFEAAGLEFNGGEGLPDICNQTYDEIMKRFDEWENE
;
A
#
# COMPACT_ATOMS: atom_id res chain seq x y z
N MET A 1 36.57 6.59 34.27
CA MET A 1 35.91 5.96 35.42
C MET A 1 35.23 4.69 34.94
N ILE A 2 35.73 3.55 35.45
CA ILE A 2 35.04 2.28 35.70
C ILE A 2 34.56 1.45 34.48
N ASN A 3 35.30 0.36 34.21
CA ASN A 3 34.81 -0.91 33.65
C ASN A 3 34.08 -1.69 34.76
N GLU A 4 32.93 -2.31 34.47
CA GLU A 4 32.29 -3.40 35.24
C GLU A 4 31.12 -3.95 34.39
N ILE A 5 31.29 -5.01 33.60
CA ILE A 5 31.06 -6.43 33.95
C ILE A 5 29.95 -6.64 35.01
N ASN A 6 28.80 -7.15 34.57
CA ASN A 6 27.89 -7.99 35.36
C ASN A 6 27.09 -8.84 34.37
N SER A 7 27.50 -10.09 34.14
CA SER A 7 27.26 -11.30 34.95
C SER A 7 25.80 -11.76 34.89
N VAL A 8 25.61 -12.79 34.07
CA VAL A 8 24.44 -13.66 34.00
C VAL A 8 24.26 -14.34 35.37
N ASN A 9 23.04 -14.39 35.88
CA ASN A 9 22.66 -15.30 36.96
C ASN A 9 21.43 -16.12 36.53
N PRO A 10 21.44 -17.46 36.67
CA PRO A 10 20.39 -18.36 36.22
C PRO A 10 19.35 -18.61 37.32
N SER A 11 18.07 -18.71 36.94
CA SER A 11 17.01 -19.14 37.87
C SER A 11 16.84 -20.66 37.84
N ILE A 12 17.01 -21.22 39.02
CA ILE A 12 16.83 -22.60 39.47
C ILE A 12 15.34 -22.94 39.61
N ALA A 13 14.91 -24.15 39.26
CA ALA A 13 14.28 -25.09 40.22
C ALA A 13 13.87 -26.44 39.60
N PRO A 14 13.87 -27.54 40.39
CA PRO A 14 13.94 -28.93 39.94
C PRO A 14 12.60 -29.66 40.09
N ASN A 15 12.43 -30.81 39.42
CA ASN A 15 11.50 -31.81 39.93
C ASN A 15 12.04 -33.22 39.73
N ASN A 16 12.21 -33.91 40.85
CA ASN A 16 12.68 -35.28 40.97
C ASN A 16 11.55 -36.07 41.63
N LYS A 17 11.09 -37.17 41.03
CA LYS A 17 10.40 -38.25 41.75
C LYS A 17 10.45 -39.56 40.95
N THR A 18 11.34 -40.41 41.45
CA THR A 18 11.51 -41.85 41.23
C THR A 18 10.27 -42.66 41.59
N VAL A 19 9.96 -43.72 40.83
CA VAL A 19 9.41 -44.97 41.36
C VAL A 19 10.03 -46.14 40.60
N ASP A 20 10.87 -46.91 41.29
CA ASP A 20 11.38 -48.23 40.94
C ASP A 20 10.76 -49.24 41.92
N ASN A 21 10.20 -50.36 41.42
CA ASN A 21 10.24 -51.64 42.14
C ASN A 21 9.84 -52.86 41.28
N SER A 22 10.86 -53.53 40.74
CA SER A 22 11.18 -54.97 40.81
C SER A 22 10.15 -56.13 40.67
N LYS A 23 10.52 -57.07 39.76
CA LYS A 23 10.43 -58.57 39.73
C LYS A 23 9.03 -59.21 39.53
N THR A 24 8.82 -60.17 38.60
CA THR A 24 9.38 -61.55 38.62
C THR A 24 9.23 -62.29 37.26
N LYS A 25 10.36 -62.83 36.75
CA LYS A 25 10.66 -64.10 36.02
C LYS A 25 9.75 -64.75 34.94
N ASP A 26 10.44 -65.04 33.83
CA ASP A 26 10.48 -66.25 32.99
C ASP A 26 9.28 -66.62 32.09
N ILE A 27 9.52 -66.58 30.76
CA ILE A 27 9.42 -67.73 29.81
C ILE A 27 10.16 -67.37 28.50
N LYS A 28 11.00 -68.31 28.05
CA LYS A 28 11.85 -68.28 26.84
C LYS A 28 11.06 -68.45 25.53
N LYS A 29 11.51 -67.81 24.44
CA LYS A 29 11.78 -68.35 23.08
C LYS A 29 11.82 -67.17 22.08
N GLU A 30 12.97 -66.77 21.56
CA GLU A 30 13.74 -67.34 20.43
C GLU A 30 13.51 -66.55 19.13
N VAL A 31 14.64 -66.20 18.48
CA VAL A 31 14.87 -65.86 17.07
C VAL A 31 14.33 -64.52 16.51
N ASN A 32 15.24 -63.56 16.29
CA ASN A 32 15.71 -63.20 14.94
C ASN A 32 16.66 -61.99 14.99
N SER A 33 17.94 -62.23 14.72
CA SER A 33 18.91 -61.18 14.43
C SER A 33 18.67 -60.62 13.03
N VAL A 34 18.21 -59.38 12.94
CA VAL A 34 18.34 -58.58 11.71
C VAL A 34 19.16 -57.34 12.06
N LYS A 35 20.49 -57.48 11.98
CA LYS A 35 21.42 -56.34 11.95
C LYS A 35 21.29 -55.66 10.58
N ASN A 36 20.44 -54.64 10.49
CA ASN A 36 20.38 -53.75 9.33
C ASN A 36 21.42 -52.64 9.48
N ASN A 37 22.67 -52.93 9.09
CA ASN A 37 23.68 -51.89 8.88
C ASN A 37 23.46 -51.25 7.50
N ARG A 38 22.58 -50.24 7.40
CA ARG A 38 22.58 -49.33 6.25
C ARG A 38 23.41 -48.10 6.62
N LYS A 39 24.69 -48.11 6.24
CA LYS A 39 25.53 -46.91 6.18
C LYS A 39 24.96 -46.05 5.05
N TYR A 40 24.17 -45.05 5.40
CA TYR A 40 23.80 -44.01 4.44
C TYR A 40 25.08 -43.27 4.05
N ASP A 41 25.33 -43.16 2.74
CA ASP A 41 26.49 -42.43 2.23
C ASP A 41 26.32 -40.95 2.59
N SER A 42 27.22 -40.43 3.42
CA SER A 42 27.14 -39.05 3.95
C SER A 42 27.00 -37.99 2.86
N ILE A 43 27.46 -38.28 1.64
CA ILE A 43 27.34 -37.41 0.46
C ILE A 43 25.89 -37.32 -0.03
N GLU A 44 25.16 -38.44 -0.03
CA GLU A 44 23.74 -38.47 -0.43
C GLU A 44 22.87 -37.79 0.63
N ILE A 45 23.18 -37.96 1.92
CA ILE A 45 22.51 -37.23 3.01
C ILE A 45 22.75 -35.72 2.89
N ASN A 46 24.00 -35.28 2.70
CA ASN A 46 24.31 -33.86 2.56
C ASN A 46 23.67 -33.24 1.30
N LYS A 47 23.61 -34.01 0.20
CA LYS A 47 22.89 -33.60 -1.01
C LYS A 47 21.39 -33.47 -0.74
N LEU A 48 20.78 -34.44 -0.05
CA LEU A 48 19.37 -34.37 0.34
C LEU A 48 19.08 -33.21 1.31
N ILE A 49 20.01 -32.88 2.22
CA ILE A 49 19.89 -31.71 3.10
C ILE A 49 19.93 -30.43 2.27
N THR A 50 20.91 -30.30 1.37
CA THR A 50 21.06 -29.13 0.49
C THR A 50 19.85 -28.96 -0.44
N ASP A 51 19.33 -30.06 -1.00
CA ASP A 51 18.14 -30.06 -1.84
C ASP A 51 16.89 -29.65 -1.04
N ASN A 52 16.79 -30.05 0.23
CA ASN A 52 15.72 -29.60 1.11
C ASN A 52 15.85 -28.12 1.48
N GLU A 53 17.05 -27.63 1.77
CA GLU A 53 17.31 -26.21 2.03
C GLU A 53 16.92 -25.35 0.83
N LYS A 54 17.33 -25.75 -0.38
CA LYS A 54 16.93 -25.07 -1.61
C LYS A 54 15.42 -25.04 -1.79
N ARG A 55 14.73 -26.16 -1.55
CA ARG A 55 13.25 -26.23 -1.64
C ARG A 55 12.57 -25.35 -0.58
N ILE A 56 13.13 -25.26 0.61
CA ILE A 56 12.65 -24.38 1.67
C ILE A 56 12.84 -22.91 1.28
N ASP A 57 13.96 -22.57 0.65
CA ASP A 57 14.22 -21.20 0.20
C ASP A 57 13.35 -20.80 -0.99
N ASP A 58 13.16 -21.69 -1.99
CA ASP A 58 12.21 -21.52 -3.09
C ASP A 58 10.77 -21.33 -2.53
N PHE A 59 10.40 -22.08 -1.49
CA PHE A 59 9.11 -21.96 -0.81
C PHE A 59 8.96 -20.63 -0.05
N LYS A 60 10.00 -20.19 0.68
CA LYS A 60 10.02 -18.87 1.33
C LYS A 60 9.91 -17.76 0.30
N GLU A 61 10.55 -17.88 -0.86
CA GLU A 61 10.45 -16.89 -1.93
C GLU A 61 9.05 -16.85 -2.55
N MET A 62 8.42 -18.01 -2.75
CA MET A 62 7.03 -18.10 -3.21
C MET A 62 6.06 -17.47 -2.21
N ILE A 63 6.19 -17.77 -0.91
CA ILE A 63 5.38 -17.14 0.14
C ILE A 63 5.61 -15.63 0.17
N ARG A 64 6.86 -15.15 0.11
CA ARG A 64 7.16 -13.72 0.05
C ARG A 64 6.53 -13.07 -1.17
N LYS A 65 6.56 -13.70 -2.35
CA LYS A 65 5.92 -13.19 -3.57
C LYS A 65 4.38 -13.21 -3.48
N MET A 66 3.78 -14.18 -2.81
CA MET A 66 2.32 -14.25 -2.58
C MET A 66 1.88 -13.20 -1.56
N ILE A 67 2.59 -13.05 -0.43
CA ILE A 67 2.30 -12.07 0.63
C ILE A 67 2.56 -10.64 0.15
N ALA A 68 3.71 -10.38 -0.49
CA ALA A 68 4.07 -9.03 -0.95
C ALA A 68 3.14 -8.51 -2.07
N LYS A 69 2.55 -9.41 -2.87
CA LYS A 69 1.53 -9.03 -3.87
C LYS A 69 0.19 -8.63 -3.25
N GLN A 70 -0.11 -9.10 -2.04
CA GLN A 70 -1.43 -8.93 -1.43
C GLN A 70 -1.47 -7.81 -0.37
N GLY A 71 -0.32 -7.22 0.01
CA GLY A 71 -0.21 -6.44 1.25
C GLY A 71 0.17 -4.96 1.17
N GLU A 72 1.23 -4.54 0.45
CA GLU A 72 1.98 -3.36 0.95
C GLU A 72 2.53 -2.32 -0.03
N LYS A 73 2.53 -2.52 -1.35
CA LYS A 73 3.14 -1.49 -2.23
C LYS A 73 2.16 -0.37 -2.55
N SER A 74 1.97 0.55 -1.62
CA SER A 74 1.47 1.88 -1.98
C SER A 74 2.47 2.54 -2.92
N ASN A 75 1.98 3.05 -4.05
CA ASN A 75 2.77 3.78 -5.03
C ASN A 75 2.39 5.27 -5.08
N LEU A 76 1.41 5.70 -4.30
CA LEU A 76 0.97 7.09 -4.19
C LEU A 76 0.50 7.37 -2.77
N THR A 77 0.98 8.45 -2.16
CA THR A 77 0.43 9.00 -0.93
C THR A 77 -0.34 10.27 -1.30
N LEU A 78 -1.63 10.32 -0.97
CA LEU A 78 -2.49 11.48 -1.24
C LEU A 78 -3.31 11.82 0.02
N PHE A 79 -3.24 13.07 0.46
CA PHE A 79 -3.89 13.55 1.69
C PHE A 79 -3.56 12.70 2.94
N GLY A 80 -2.30 12.30 3.07
CA GLY A 80 -1.83 11.43 4.16
C GLY A 80 -2.36 9.98 4.09
N LYS A 81 -3.08 9.61 3.03
CA LYS A 81 -3.53 8.24 2.78
C LYS A 81 -2.64 7.56 1.74
N ASN A 82 -2.19 6.37 2.07
CA ASN A 82 -1.45 5.51 1.16
C ASN A 82 -2.42 4.78 0.24
N LEU A 83 -2.28 5.01 -1.06
CA LEU A 83 -3.09 4.45 -2.13
C LEU A 83 -2.25 3.49 -2.98
N ASN A 84 -2.90 2.51 -3.59
CA ASN A 84 -2.33 1.72 -4.67
C ASN A 84 -3.11 2.04 -5.95
N VAL A 85 -2.42 2.64 -6.92
CA VAL A 85 -2.96 3.00 -8.23
C VAL A 85 -2.47 2.00 -9.25
N THR A 86 -3.38 1.29 -9.91
CA THR A 86 -3.01 0.38 -11.01
C THR A 86 -2.63 1.17 -12.26
N VAL A 87 -1.88 0.56 -13.18
CA VAL A 87 -1.53 1.20 -14.47
C VAL A 87 -2.78 1.56 -15.26
N GLU A 88 -3.80 0.69 -15.23
CA GLU A 88 -5.06 0.91 -15.92
C GLU A 88 -5.81 2.12 -15.35
N ASP A 89 -5.88 2.26 -14.02
CA ASP A 89 -6.53 3.41 -13.38
C ASP A 89 -5.78 4.71 -13.68
N SER A 90 -4.45 4.67 -13.70
CA SER A 90 -3.63 5.82 -14.06
C SER A 90 -3.85 6.26 -15.51
N GLN A 91 -4.01 5.32 -16.44
CA GLN A 91 -4.28 5.61 -17.85
C GLN A 91 -5.65 6.24 -18.02
N LYS A 92 -6.69 5.66 -17.40
CA LYS A 92 -8.05 6.23 -17.43
C LYS A 92 -8.09 7.63 -16.85
N ALA A 93 -7.39 7.88 -15.74
CA ALA A 93 -7.30 9.21 -15.15
C ALA A 93 -6.60 10.20 -16.09
N ALA A 94 -5.50 9.78 -16.75
CA ALA A 94 -4.78 10.62 -17.72
C ALA A 94 -5.67 10.97 -18.94
N GLU A 95 -6.42 10.01 -19.46
CA GLU A 95 -7.39 10.24 -20.55
C GLU A 95 -8.52 11.17 -20.13
N ALA A 96 -9.01 11.04 -18.89
CA ALA A 96 -10.10 11.86 -18.40
C ALA A 96 -9.71 13.33 -18.18
N ILE A 97 -8.44 13.63 -17.89
CA ILE A 97 -7.92 15.00 -17.74
C ILE A 97 -7.35 15.59 -19.04
N ALA A 98 -7.10 14.75 -20.05
CA ALA A 98 -6.60 15.18 -21.35
C ALA A 98 -7.63 16.04 -22.10
N GLU A 99 -7.21 16.71 -23.17
CA GLU A 99 -8.10 17.52 -24.00
C GLU A 99 -9.27 16.69 -24.54
N GLY A 100 -10.51 17.19 -24.35
CA GLY A 100 -11.74 16.48 -24.70
C GLY A 100 -12.18 15.42 -23.68
N GLY A 101 -11.40 15.17 -22.63
CA GLY A 101 -11.76 14.29 -21.52
C GLY A 101 -12.87 14.87 -20.63
N GLU A 102 -13.51 14.00 -19.84
CA GLU A 102 -14.63 14.38 -18.96
C GLU A 102 -14.22 15.41 -17.88
N TYR A 103 -13.00 15.33 -17.38
CA TYR A 103 -12.42 16.24 -16.38
C TYR A 103 -11.34 17.16 -16.99
N SER A 104 -11.41 17.35 -18.31
CA SER A 104 -10.56 18.32 -19.00
C SER A 104 -10.84 19.75 -18.56
N VAL A 105 -9.86 20.63 -18.79
CA VAL A 105 -9.96 22.07 -18.52
C VAL A 105 -11.24 22.66 -19.14
N ASP A 106 -11.47 22.38 -20.43
CA ASP A 106 -12.63 22.87 -21.16
C ASP A 106 -13.96 22.34 -20.59
N ALA A 107 -14.04 21.04 -20.31
CA ALA A 107 -15.26 20.42 -19.81
C ALA A 107 -15.64 20.93 -18.41
N VAL A 108 -14.66 21.08 -17.51
CA VAL A 108 -14.90 21.60 -16.16
C VAL A 108 -15.24 23.09 -16.20
N ALA A 109 -14.52 23.88 -17.00
CA ALA A 109 -14.81 25.31 -17.20
C ALA A 109 -16.23 25.52 -17.75
N THR A 110 -16.65 24.71 -18.72
CA THR A 110 -18.01 24.75 -19.29
C THR A 110 -19.06 24.53 -18.22
N ARG A 111 -18.92 23.49 -17.38
CA ARG A 111 -19.88 23.21 -16.30
C ARG A 111 -19.99 24.36 -15.29
N ILE A 112 -18.87 24.97 -14.93
CA ILE A 112 -18.86 26.12 -14.00
C ILE A 112 -19.53 27.35 -14.65
N MET A 113 -19.23 27.62 -15.93
CA MET A 113 -19.85 28.72 -16.66
C MET A 113 -21.34 28.52 -16.88
N ASP A 114 -21.79 27.30 -17.18
CA ASP A 114 -23.21 26.97 -17.31
C ASP A 114 -23.96 27.20 -16.00
N MET A 115 -23.37 26.77 -14.89
CA MET A 115 -23.90 27.05 -13.55
C MET A 115 -23.97 28.55 -13.28
N ALA A 116 -22.92 29.31 -13.60
CA ALA A 116 -22.90 30.76 -13.42
C ALA A 116 -23.98 31.46 -14.28
N LYS A 117 -24.10 31.09 -15.56
CA LYS A 117 -25.13 31.62 -16.48
C LYS A 117 -26.55 31.28 -15.99
N SER A 118 -26.75 30.07 -15.48
CA SER A 118 -28.02 29.65 -14.86
C SER A 118 -28.37 30.50 -13.63
N LEU A 119 -27.40 30.74 -12.74
CA LEU A 119 -27.58 31.57 -11.54
C LEU A 119 -27.81 33.05 -11.85
N ALA A 120 -27.19 33.57 -12.92
CA ALA A 120 -27.43 34.94 -13.37
C ALA A 120 -28.88 35.13 -13.82
N GLY A 121 -29.47 34.13 -14.47
CA GLY A 121 -30.82 34.20 -15.02
C GLY A 121 -30.94 35.22 -16.15
N GLY A 122 -29.87 35.42 -16.93
CA GLY A 122 -29.81 36.41 -18.01
C GLY A 122 -29.47 37.84 -17.57
N ASP A 123 -29.24 38.08 -16.28
CA ASP A 123 -28.88 39.40 -15.75
C ASP A 123 -27.36 39.62 -15.81
N LYS A 124 -26.91 40.46 -16.75
CA LYS A 124 -25.50 40.81 -16.94
C LYS A 124 -24.89 41.58 -15.75
N SER A 125 -25.70 42.27 -14.94
CA SER A 125 -25.18 42.99 -13.77
C SER A 125 -24.59 42.05 -12.69
N LYS A 126 -24.97 40.77 -12.72
CA LYS A 126 -24.46 39.73 -11.81
C LYS A 126 -23.14 39.11 -12.26
N ILE A 127 -22.65 39.40 -13.46
CA ILE A 127 -21.42 38.79 -14.00
C ILE A 127 -20.24 39.04 -13.07
N SER A 128 -20.03 40.29 -12.64
CA SER A 128 -18.95 40.64 -11.70
C SER A 128 -19.10 39.90 -10.36
N LEU A 129 -20.31 39.83 -9.81
CA LEU A 129 -20.59 39.10 -8.56
C LEU A 129 -20.27 37.61 -8.69
N LEU A 130 -20.67 36.97 -9.79
CA LEU A 130 -20.45 35.55 -10.05
C LEU A 130 -18.98 35.24 -10.31
N ARG A 131 -18.29 36.11 -11.07
CA ARG A 131 -16.85 36.03 -11.29
C ARG A 131 -16.11 36.04 -9.96
N ASP A 132 -16.45 36.98 -9.07
CA ASP A 132 -15.84 37.07 -7.75
C ASP A 132 -16.19 35.88 -6.84
N ALA A 133 -17.41 35.33 -6.96
CA ALA A 133 -17.78 34.12 -6.26
C ALA A 133 -16.95 32.90 -6.70
N VAL A 134 -16.68 32.77 -8.01
CA VAL A 134 -15.80 31.71 -8.54
C VAL A 134 -14.38 31.90 -8.04
N LYS A 135 -13.82 33.11 -8.07
CA LYS A 135 -12.48 33.40 -7.52
C LYS A 135 -12.35 32.95 -6.07
N LYS A 136 -13.31 33.36 -5.23
CA LYS A 136 -13.35 32.94 -3.82
C LYS A 136 -13.49 31.43 -3.66
N GLY A 137 -14.23 30.77 -4.53
CA GLY A 137 -14.36 29.31 -4.56
C GLY A 137 -13.03 28.60 -4.83
N PHE A 138 -12.25 29.08 -5.82
CA PHE A 138 -10.93 28.54 -6.13
C PHE A 138 -9.92 28.82 -5.02
N GLU A 139 -9.93 30.01 -4.43
CA GLU A 139 -9.08 30.35 -3.28
C GLU A 139 -9.38 29.43 -2.09
N ALA A 140 -10.66 29.27 -1.72
CA ALA A 140 -11.07 28.37 -0.64
C ALA A 140 -10.67 26.91 -0.93
N ALA A 141 -10.91 26.43 -2.15
CA ALA A 141 -10.52 25.08 -2.55
C ALA A 141 -9.00 24.89 -2.46
N GLY A 142 -8.19 25.86 -2.87
CA GLY A 142 -6.74 25.79 -2.77
C GLY A 142 -6.21 25.78 -1.35
N LEU A 143 -6.87 26.50 -0.43
CA LEU A 143 -6.54 26.46 1.00
C LEU A 143 -6.86 25.11 1.63
N GLU A 144 -7.97 24.48 1.24
CA GLU A 144 -8.36 23.16 1.74
C GLU A 144 -7.55 22.02 1.08
N PHE A 145 -7.11 22.22 -0.16
CA PHE A 145 -6.40 21.20 -0.92
C PHE A 145 -5.00 20.95 -0.37
N ASN A 146 -4.73 19.67 -0.07
CA ASN A 146 -3.44 19.18 0.44
C ASN A 146 -2.86 19.99 1.62
N GLY A 147 -3.71 20.49 2.53
CA GLY A 147 -3.26 21.26 3.69
C GLY A 147 -2.76 22.67 3.35
N GLY A 148 -3.20 23.23 2.22
CA GLY A 148 -2.87 24.59 1.80
C GLY A 148 -1.60 24.70 0.96
N GLU A 149 -1.08 23.59 0.44
CA GLU A 149 0.06 23.60 -0.51
C GLU A 149 -0.31 24.20 -1.88
N GLY A 150 -1.59 24.49 -2.10
CA GLY A 150 -2.09 25.12 -3.31
C GLY A 150 -2.67 24.10 -4.30
N LEU A 151 -3.35 24.62 -5.31
CA LEU A 151 -3.98 23.80 -6.34
C LEU A 151 -2.96 23.28 -7.36
N PRO A 152 -3.14 22.06 -7.88
CA PRO A 152 -2.36 21.55 -9.00
C PRO A 152 -2.46 22.45 -10.23
N ASP A 153 -1.44 22.43 -11.09
CA ASP A 153 -1.36 23.30 -12.29
C ASP A 153 -2.60 23.21 -13.19
N ILE A 154 -3.16 22.02 -13.38
CA ILE A 154 -4.36 21.83 -14.20
C ILE A 154 -5.57 22.62 -13.67
N CYS A 155 -5.68 22.77 -12.35
CA CYS A 155 -6.76 23.57 -11.74
C CYS A 155 -6.56 25.06 -12.02
N ASN A 156 -5.32 25.54 -12.03
CA ASN A 156 -5.01 26.93 -12.42
C ASN A 156 -5.34 27.17 -13.90
N GLN A 157 -5.06 26.21 -14.77
CA GLN A 157 -5.48 26.27 -16.18
C GLN A 157 -7.01 26.34 -16.32
N THR A 158 -7.76 25.57 -15.52
CA THR A 158 -9.22 25.68 -15.46
C THR A 158 -9.69 27.05 -14.97
N TYR A 159 -9.04 27.59 -13.95
CA TYR A 159 -9.35 28.93 -13.44
C TYR A 159 -9.15 30.01 -14.51
N ASP A 160 -8.01 30.00 -15.20
CA ASP A 160 -7.69 30.99 -16.24
C ASP A 160 -8.69 30.95 -17.40
N GLU A 161 -9.04 29.74 -17.85
CA GLU A 161 -10.04 29.54 -18.91
C GLU A 161 -11.42 30.06 -18.48
N ILE A 162 -11.82 29.86 -17.22
CA ILE A 162 -13.07 30.41 -16.69
C ILE A 162 -13.04 31.94 -16.65
N MET A 163 -11.94 32.55 -16.18
CA MET A 163 -11.81 34.01 -16.14
C MET A 163 -11.91 34.62 -17.53
N LYS A 164 -11.26 33.99 -18.53
CA LYS A 164 -11.37 34.37 -19.94
C LYS A 164 -12.82 34.29 -20.44
N ARG A 165 -13.56 33.22 -20.11
CA ARG A 165 -14.98 33.10 -20.50
C ARG A 165 -15.88 34.12 -19.82
N PHE A 166 -15.55 34.53 -18.60
CA PHE A 166 -16.23 35.67 -17.96
C PHE A 166 -15.94 36.98 -18.71
N ASP A 167 -14.71 37.21 -19.16
CA ASP A 167 -14.38 38.39 -19.99
C ASP A 167 -15.14 38.37 -21.31
N GLU A 168 -15.21 37.23 -21.98
CA GLU A 168 -16.00 37.07 -23.21
C GLU A 168 -17.47 37.36 -22.95
N TRP A 169 -18.07 36.79 -21.90
CA TRP A 169 -19.47 36.98 -21.56
C TRP A 169 -19.82 38.42 -21.15
N GLU A 170 -18.89 39.14 -20.53
CA GLU A 170 -19.08 40.56 -20.19
C GLU A 170 -19.09 41.46 -21.44
N ASN A 171 -18.40 41.03 -22.51
CA ASN A 171 -18.32 41.74 -23.79
C ASN A 171 -19.36 41.28 -24.84
N GLU A 172 -20.10 40.19 -24.58
CA GLU A 172 -21.34 39.84 -25.30
C GLU A 172 -22.43 40.90 -25.06
#